data_AF-A0A1E3XCY6-F1
#
_entry.id   AF-A0A1E3XCY6-F1
#
_cell.length_a   1.000
_cell.length_b   1.000
_cell.length_c   1.000
_cell.angle_alpha   90.00
_cell.angle_beta   90.00
_cell.angle_gamma   90.00
#
_symmetry.space_group_name_H-M   'P 1'
#
loop_
_entity.id
_entity.type
_entity.pdbx_description
1 polymer ?
#
loop_
_entity_poly.entity_id
_entity_poly.type
_entity_poly.pdbx_seq_one_letter_code
_entity_poly.pdbx_strand_id
1 'polypeptide(L)'
;MPEEFVWRQSKRVRKTRTRGAVEYRGGETLAWQPAKARGHRSSSASVATRPRPVGELMRDKFYTCGFCKGEGMHPEGTKCPVCKARGWVKVNPPAVKCAFCQGHGSEKPRSLVTCLVCKGKGVVSVKEPVEICQECNGRGRKPGEGLYCGKCRGTGVVHVEKEEIDEETGEVITKHFRSPSGTPRDICQTIYQLGGEAGRAEVANSVRISSAYAEFVLKDMVGRGWLSKYGRDIYGLTKQCENFVKEMEERDLEKVTPEDVRILNLVQEGAGEYKIKDVAKKLKMRDVFRCNKACTKLAKADFMDISLRGRMMITPKGERAIKEGPKAAQPEEPVGVSAFDEKSFFKYEL
;
A
#
# COMPACT_ATOMS: atom_id res chain seq x y z
N MET A 1 28.11 21.22 37.52
CA MET A 1 27.50 20.43 38.61
C MET A 1 26.67 19.34 37.96
N PRO A 2 26.99 18.04 38.12
CA PRO A 2 26.16 16.97 37.58
C PRO A 2 25.10 16.55 38.60
N GLU A 3 23.83 16.54 38.18
CA GLU A 3 22.71 16.07 38.98
C GLU A 3 22.64 14.53 38.98
N GLU A 4 22.67 13.95 40.18
CA GLU A 4 22.59 12.52 40.41
C GLU A 4 21.17 11.99 40.23
N PHE A 5 21.03 10.97 39.38
CA PHE A 5 19.78 10.28 39.08
C PHE A 5 19.56 9.13 40.09
N VAL A 6 18.64 9.32 41.05
CA VAL A 6 18.30 8.32 42.07
C VAL A 6 17.20 7.38 41.57
N TRP A 7 17.53 6.09 41.44
CA TRP A 7 16.56 5.02 41.17
C TRP A 7 15.72 4.68 42.41
N ARG A 8 14.39 4.90 42.36
CA ARG A 8 13.44 4.37 43.35
C ARG A 8 13.09 2.91 43.03
N GLN A 9 13.55 1.98 43.86
CA GLN A 9 13.10 0.59 43.86
C GLN A 9 11.68 0.48 44.44
N SER A 10 10.74 -0.05 43.65
CA SER A 10 9.37 -0.32 44.09
C SER A 10 9.29 -1.66 44.84
N LYS A 11 8.87 -1.62 46.10
CA LYS A 11 8.69 -2.79 46.97
C LYS A 11 7.53 -3.67 46.46
N ARG A 12 7.79 -4.98 46.29
CA ARG A 12 6.79 -6.01 46.00
C ARG A 12 5.90 -6.25 47.22
N VAL A 13 4.61 -5.96 47.09
CA VAL A 13 3.59 -6.35 48.07
C VAL A 13 3.19 -7.81 47.82
N ARG A 14 3.51 -8.71 48.75
CA ARG A 14 2.99 -10.09 48.76
C ARG A 14 1.54 -10.07 49.26
N LYS A 15 0.58 -10.43 48.41
CA LYS A 15 -0.81 -10.71 48.81
C LYS A 15 -0.89 -12.14 49.35
N THR A 16 -1.19 -12.26 50.63
CA THR A 16 -1.61 -13.50 51.30
C THR A 16 -3.02 -13.88 50.82
N ARG A 17 -3.20 -15.17 50.55
CA ARG A 17 -4.42 -15.75 49.97
C ARG A 17 -5.22 -16.37 51.12
N THR A 18 -6.20 -15.65 51.65
CA THR A 18 -7.15 -16.19 52.64
C THR A 18 -8.20 -17.05 51.92
N ARG A 19 -8.32 -18.31 52.35
CA ARG A 19 -9.41 -19.22 51.97
C ARG A 19 -10.66 -18.82 52.75
N GLY A 20 -11.60 -18.14 52.10
CA GLY A 20 -12.95 -17.96 52.62
C GLY A 20 -13.82 -19.12 52.17
N ALA A 21 -14.25 -19.95 53.12
CA ALA A 21 -15.36 -20.88 52.94
C ALA A 21 -16.66 -20.06 52.86
N VAL A 22 -17.44 -20.26 51.79
CA VAL A 22 -18.77 -19.66 51.65
C VAL A 22 -19.79 -20.69 52.12
N GLU A 23 -20.34 -20.46 53.30
CA GLU A 23 -21.45 -21.19 53.87
C GLU A 23 -22.75 -20.64 53.24
N TYR A 24 -23.37 -21.41 52.33
CA TYR A 24 -24.70 -21.11 51.81
C TYR A 24 -25.75 -21.70 52.76
N ARG A 25 -26.41 -20.84 53.56
CA ARG A 25 -27.65 -21.16 54.27
C ARG A 25 -28.85 -20.54 53.55
N GLY A 26 -29.90 -21.34 53.39
CA GLY A 26 -31.19 -20.98 52.80
C GLY A 26 -31.29 -21.51 51.36
N GLY A 27 -32.06 -22.53 51.03
CA GLY A 27 -33.27 -23.01 51.67
C GLY A 27 -34.46 -22.87 50.72
N GLU A 28 -34.33 -23.35 49.48
CA GLU A 28 -35.45 -23.61 48.58
C GLU A 28 -35.16 -24.90 47.81
N THR A 29 -35.95 -25.94 48.11
CA THR A 29 -35.92 -27.23 47.44
C THR A 29 -36.49 -27.10 46.03
N LEU A 30 -35.65 -26.69 45.07
CA LEU A 30 -35.92 -26.92 43.65
C LEU A 30 -35.73 -28.41 43.36
N ALA A 31 -36.85 -29.11 43.20
CA ALA A 31 -36.89 -30.48 42.76
C ALA A 31 -36.17 -30.61 41.40
N TRP A 32 -34.98 -31.20 41.42
CA TRP A 32 -34.30 -31.66 40.22
C TRP A 32 -35.12 -32.79 39.60
N GLN A 33 -35.94 -32.48 38.61
CA GLN A 33 -36.41 -33.49 37.68
C GLN A 33 -35.26 -33.83 36.74
N PRO A 34 -34.80 -35.09 36.66
CA PRO A 34 -33.85 -35.47 35.64
C PRO A 34 -34.49 -35.22 34.27
N ALA A 35 -33.93 -34.26 33.53
CA ALA A 35 -34.31 -34.07 32.13
C ALA A 35 -34.06 -35.39 31.41
N LYS A 36 -35.14 -36.09 31.05
CA LYS A 36 -35.10 -37.25 30.17
C LYS A 36 -34.57 -36.75 28.83
N ALA A 37 -33.26 -36.85 28.63
CA ALA A 37 -32.64 -36.69 27.33
C ALA A 37 -33.23 -37.79 26.43
N ARG A 38 -34.28 -37.46 25.68
CA ARG A 38 -34.72 -38.27 24.56
C ARG A 38 -33.56 -38.27 23.58
N GLY A 39 -32.77 -39.33 23.61
CA GLY A 39 -31.73 -39.59 22.63
C GLY A 39 -32.38 -39.73 21.28
N HIS A 40 -32.48 -38.64 20.53
CA HIS A 40 -32.56 -38.71 19.09
C HIS A 40 -31.26 -39.36 18.62
N ARG A 41 -31.30 -40.68 18.41
CA ARG A 41 -30.36 -41.37 17.55
C ARG A 41 -30.59 -40.84 16.14
N SER A 42 -30.11 -39.63 15.85
CA SER A 42 -29.81 -39.24 14.48
C SER A 42 -28.63 -40.11 14.07
N SER A 43 -28.93 -41.29 13.55
CA SER A 43 -28.10 -42.01 12.60
C SER A 43 -27.96 -41.15 11.34
N SER A 44 -27.32 -39.99 11.49
CA SER A 44 -26.68 -39.26 10.41
C SER A 44 -25.50 -40.13 10.02
N ALA A 45 -25.76 -41.08 9.11
CA ALA A 45 -24.74 -41.60 8.22
C ALA A 45 -23.94 -40.38 7.77
N SER A 46 -22.69 -40.32 8.22
CA SER A 46 -21.77 -39.23 7.94
C SER A 46 -21.52 -39.24 6.44
N VAL A 47 -22.41 -38.57 5.68
CA VAL A 47 -22.13 -38.14 4.32
C VAL A 47 -20.80 -37.43 4.44
N ALA A 48 -19.74 -38.08 3.93
CA ALA A 48 -18.39 -37.56 3.97
C ALA A 48 -18.44 -36.19 3.28
N THR A 49 -18.58 -35.15 4.09
CA THR A 49 -18.77 -33.79 3.62
C THR A 49 -17.44 -33.45 3.01
N ARG A 50 -17.38 -33.46 1.67
CA ARG A 50 -16.16 -33.13 0.94
C ARG A 50 -15.60 -31.86 1.56
N PRO A 51 -14.31 -31.84 1.96
CA PRO A 51 -13.72 -30.67 2.57
C PRO A 51 -14.00 -29.48 1.64
N ARG A 52 -14.67 -28.46 2.18
CA ARG A 52 -15.02 -27.27 1.39
C ARG A 52 -13.73 -26.70 0.78
N PRO A 53 -13.77 -26.27 -0.49
CA PRO A 53 -12.59 -25.74 -1.15
C PRO A 53 -12.04 -24.56 -0.34
N VAL A 54 -10.71 -24.54 -0.17
CA VAL A 54 -10.04 -23.45 0.52
C VAL A 54 -10.22 -22.17 -0.28
N GLY A 55 -10.61 -21.08 0.39
CA GLY A 55 -10.87 -19.79 -0.26
C GLY A 55 -12.35 -19.50 -0.58
N GLU A 56 -13.29 -20.35 -0.14
CA GLU A 56 -14.72 -20.03 -0.22
C GLU A 56 -15.02 -18.70 0.50
N LEU A 57 -15.50 -17.71 -0.25
CA LEU A 57 -15.86 -16.39 0.24
C LEU A 57 -17.22 -16.45 0.93
N MET A 58 -17.21 -16.15 2.22
CA MET A 58 -18.39 -16.06 3.06
C MET A 58 -18.80 -14.59 3.20
N ARG A 59 -20.08 -14.30 2.97
CA ARG A 59 -20.63 -12.93 2.95
C ARG A 59 -21.38 -12.56 4.23
N ASP A 60 -21.52 -13.48 5.16
CA ASP A 60 -22.18 -13.23 6.44
C ASP A 60 -21.37 -12.28 7.32
N LYS A 61 -22.08 -11.58 8.22
CA LYS A 61 -21.47 -10.65 9.19
C LYS A 61 -21.16 -11.33 10.52
N PHE A 62 -21.83 -12.43 10.82
CA PHE A 62 -21.74 -13.16 12.08
C PHE A 62 -21.40 -14.62 11.80
N TYR A 63 -20.35 -15.12 12.47
CA TYR A 63 -19.88 -16.50 12.33
C TYR A 63 -19.80 -17.16 13.69
N THR A 64 -19.99 -18.48 13.74
CA THR A 64 -19.71 -19.27 14.93
C THR A 64 -18.25 -19.07 15.35
N CYS A 65 -18.02 -18.81 16.63
CA CYS A 65 -16.67 -18.62 17.16
C CYS A 65 -15.87 -19.92 17.01
N GLY A 66 -14.80 -19.91 16.21
CA GLY A 66 -13.97 -21.10 16.00
C GLY A 66 -13.42 -21.69 17.30
N PHE A 67 -12.93 -20.83 18.20
CA PHE A 67 -12.24 -21.24 19.43
C PHE A 67 -13.12 -22.00 20.43
N CYS A 68 -14.36 -21.54 20.68
CA CYS A 68 -15.33 -22.23 21.55
C CYS A 68 -16.41 -23.00 20.78
N LYS A 69 -16.31 -23.08 19.45
CA LYS A 69 -17.24 -23.78 18.56
C LYS A 69 -18.72 -23.41 18.72
N GLY A 70 -19.03 -22.22 19.24
CA GLY A 70 -20.41 -21.79 19.47
C GLY A 70 -20.88 -21.89 20.92
N GLU A 71 -20.17 -22.61 21.78
CA GLU A 71 -20.62 -22.85 23.17
C GLU A 71 -20.53 -21.60 24.06
N GLY A 72 -19.69 -20.64 23.69
CA GLY A 72 -19.45 -19.44 24.49
C GLY A 72 -18.53 -19.65 25.69
N MET A 73 -18.17 -20.89 26.03
CA MET A 73 -17.25 -21.22 27.13
C MET A 73 -15.99 -21.92 26.58
N HIS A 74 -14.79 -21.52 27.04
CA HIS A 74 -13.52 -22.19 26.72
C HIS A 74 -12.34 -21.58 27.52
N PRO A 75 -11.58 -22.36 28.34
CA PRO A 75 -11.79 -23.76 28.77
C PRO A 75 -13.04 -23.96 29.65
N GLU A 76 -13.35 -25.22 30.02
CA GLU A 76 -14.54 -25.59 30.81
C GLU A 76 -14.77 -24.66 32.01
N GLY A 77 -16.00 -24.18 32.15
CA GLY A 77 -16.42 -23.29 33.24
C GLY A 77 -15.98 -21.82 33.11
N THR A 78 -15.25 -21.42 32.07
CA THR A 78 -14.83 -20.03 31.87
C THR A 78 -15.41 -19.42 30.59
N LYS A 79 -15.75 -18.12 30.64
CA LYS A 79 -16.25 -17.38 29.47
C LYS A 79 -15.18 -17.35 28.39
N CYS A 80 -15.53 -17.72 27.16
CA CYS A 80 -14.60 -17.75 26.03
C CYS A 80 -13.98 -16.35 25.83
N PRO A 81 -12.64 -16.22 25.80
CA PRO A 81 -11.97 -14.91 25.72
C PRO A 81 -12.22 -14.19 24.38
N VAL A 82 -12.59 -14.93 23.33
CA VAL A 82 -12.76 -14.41 21.97
C VAL A 82 -14.16 -13.82 21.77
N CYS A 83 -15.20 -14.60 22.05
CA CYS A 83 -16.60 -14.18 21.82
C CYS A 83 -17.28 -13.63 23.09
N LYS A 84 -16.62 -13.69 24.25
CA LYS A 84 -17.15 -13.23 25.55
C LYS A 84 -18.50 -13.86 25.89
N ALA A 85 -18.59 -15.19 25.80
CA ALA A 85 -19.80 -15.99 26.05
C ALA A 85 -20.97 -15.83 25.05
N ARG A 86 -20.77 -15.17 23.90
CA ARG A 86 -21.81 -15.06 22.87
C ARG A 86 -21.95 -16.28 21.97
N GLY A 87 -20.90 -17.10 21.85
CA GLY A 87 -20.84 -18.21 20.88
C GLY A 87 -20.52 -17.79 19.44
N TRP A 88 -20.70 -16.52 19.08
CA TRP A 88 -20.43 -16.02 17.72
C TRP A 88 -19.49 -14.80 17.71
N VAL A 89 -18.90 -14.53 16.55
CA VAL A 89 -17.97 -13.42 16.29
C VAL A 89 -18.45 -12.56 15.12
N LYS A 90 -18.28 -11.24 15.23
CA LYS A 90 -18.58 -10.28 14.16
C LYS A 90 -17.35 -10.06 13.30
N VAL A 91 -17.53 -10.11 11.98
CA VAL A 91 -16.46 -10.00 10.97
C VAL A 91 -16.95 -9.09 9.84
N ASN A 92 -16.03 -8.36 9.20
CA ASN A 92 -16.37 -7.55 8.03
C ASN A 92 -16.37 -8.46 6.79
N PRO A 93 -17.50 -8.61 6.09
CA PRO A 93 -17.52 -9.36 4.84
C PRO A 93 -16.76 -8.59 3.73
N PRO A 94 -16.16 -9.29 2.75
CA PRO A 94 -16.12 -10.75 2.63
C PRO A 94 -15.11 -11.39 3.58
N ALA A 95 -15.37 -12.63 4.01
CA ALA A 95 -14.53 -13.38 4.93
C ALA A 95 -14.24 -14.78 4.40
N VAL A 96 -13.09 -15.34 4.75
CA VAL A 96 -12.73 -16.74 4.44
C VAL A 96 -12.45 -17.50 5.72
N LYS A 97 -12.60 -18.84 5.67
CA LYS A 97 -12.13 -19.69 6.77
C LYS A 97 -10.61 -19.55 6.89
N CYS A 98 -10.12 -19.42 8.11
CA CYS A 98 -8.68 -19.31 8.35
C CYS A 98 -7.99 -20.61 7.92
N ALA A 99 -7.22 -20.58 6.83
CA ALA A 99 -6.54 -21.76 6.31
C ALA A 99 -5.53 -22.34 7.31
N PHE A 100 -4.81 -21.47 8.04
CA PHE A 100 -3.79 -21.90 9.00
C PHE A 100 -4.32 -22.83 10.11
N CYS A 101 -5.48 -22.51 10.70
CA CYS A 101 -6.13 -23.35 11.73
C CYS A 101 -7.34 -24.12 11.21
N GLN A 102 -7.62 -24.07 9.91
CA GLN A 102 -8.79 -24.70 9.27
C GLN A 102 -10.13 -24.35 9.94
N GLY A 103 -10.25 -23.14 10.49
CA GLY A 103 -11.46 -22.69 11.19
C GLY A 103 -11.56 -23.03 12.68
N HIS A 104 -10.62 -23.80 13.25
CA HIS A 104 -10.67 -24.19 14.66
C HIS A 104 -10.46 -23.03 15.64
N GLY A 105 -9.88 -21.91 15.20
CA GLY A 105 -9.58 -20.78 16.08
C GLY A 105 -8.43 -21.03 17.08
N SER A 106 -7.88 -22.24 17.20
CA SER A 106 -6.70 -22.56 18.01
C SER A 106 -5.48 -22.90 17.13
N GLU A 107 -4.27 -22.74 17.67
CA GLU A 107 -3.03 -23.02 16.93
C GLU A 107 -2.82 -24.53 16.70
N LYS A 108 -3.07 -25.34 17.74
CA LYS A 108 -3.14 -26.79 17.68
C LYS A 108 -4.55 -27.23 18.09
N PRO A 109 -5.09 -28.32 17.51
CA PRO A 109 -6.34 -28.90 18.00
C PRO A 109 -6.27 -29.11 19.52
N ARG A 110 -7.29 -28.63 20.24
CA ARG A 110 -7.40 -28.68 21.72
C ARG A 110 -6.39 -27.82 22.50
N SER A 111 -5.62 -26.96 21.85
CA SER A 111 -4.78 -25.98 22.55
C SER A 111 -5.62 -24.83 23.11
N LEU A 112 -5.26 -24.37 24.32
CA LEU A 112 -5.79 -23.15 24.92
C LEU A 112 -5.24 -21.86 24.29
N VAL A 113 -4.29 -22.00 23.35
CA VAL A 113 -3.69 -20.88 22.62
C VAL A 113 -4.52 -20.59 21.37
N THR A 114 -5.05 -19.36 21.30
CA THR A 114 -5.77 -18.87 20.12
C THR A 114 -4.84 -18.81 18.91
N CYS A 115 -5.33 -19.19 17.75
CA CYS A 115 -4.62 -19.08 16.49
C CYS A 115 -4.16 -17.62 16.25
N LEU A 116 -2.87 -17.43 16.00
CA LEU A 116 -2.25 -16.11 15.82
C LEU A 116 -2.83 -15.34 14.61
N VAL A 117 -3.23 -16.05 13.56
CA VAL A 117 -3.76 -15.45 12.31
C VAL A 117 -5.17 -14.89 12.51
N CYS A 118 -6.11 -15.72 12.98
CA CYS A 118 -7.52 -15.32 13.12
C CYS A 118 -7.89 -14.84 14.53
N LYS A 119 -6.96 -14.88 15.48
CA LYS A 119 -7.14 -14.49 16.89
C LYS A 119 -8.33 -15.20 17.55
N GLY A 120 -8.49 -16.51 17.30
CA GLY A 120 -9.58 -17.29 17.89
C GLY A 120 -10.89 -17.32 17.07
N LYS A 121 -11.05 -16.45 16.08
CA LYS A 121 -12.33 -16.33 15.36
C LYS A 121 -12.65 -17.54 14.47
N GLY A 122 -11.64 -18.20 13.93
CA GLY A 122 -11.78 -19.25 12.91
C GLY A 122 -11.96 -18.71 11.48
N VAL A 123 -12.26 -17.43 11.33
CA VAL A 123 -12.48 -16.76 10.05
C VAL A 123 -11.70 -15.46 9.97
N VAL A 124 -11.35 -15.01 8.76
CA VAL A 124 -10.55 -13.81 8.50
C VAL A 124 -11.21 -12.97 7.40
N SER A 125 -11.34 -11.66 7.61
CA SER A 125 -11.80 -10.72 6.58
C SER A 125 -10.76 -10.60 5.47
N VAL A 126 -11.22 -10.59 4.22
CA VAL A 126 -10.37 -10.43 3.02
C VAL A 126 -10.94 -9.32 2.13
N LYS A 127 -10.13 -8.81 1.20
CA LYS A 127 -10.59 -7.88 0.15
C LYS A 127 -10.77 -8.67 -1.13
N GLU A 128 -11.85 -8.43 -1.87
CA GLU A 128 -12.05 -8.98 -3.22
C GLU A 128 -11.33 -8.13 -4.28
N PRO A 129 -10.89 -8.72 -5.41
CA PRO A 129 -10.89 -10.15 -5.70
C PRO A 129 -9.77 -10.91 -4.97
N VAL A 130 -9.97 -12.20 -4.72
CA VAL A 130 -8.97 -13.07 -4.09
C VAL A 130 -8.59 -14.21 -5.00
N GLU A 131 -7.33 -14.62 -4.91
CA GLU A 131 -6.82 -15.85 -5.52
C GLU A 131 -6.20 -16.76 -4.47
N ILE A 132 -6.18 -18.06 -4.77
CA ILE A 132 -5.50 -19.04 -3.91
C ILE A 132 -4.00 -18.72 -3.90
N CYS A 133 -3.42 -18.65 -2.71
CA CYS A 133 -2.00 -18.36 -2.58
C CYS A 133 -1.17 -19.51 -3.18
N GLN A 134 -0.48 -19.24 -4.30
CA GLN A 134 0.34 -20.22 -5.01
C GLN A 134 1.53 -20.74 -4.19
N GLU A 135 2.04 -19.97 -3.23
CA GLU A 135 3.20 -20.39 -2.42
C GLU A 135 2.84 -21.49 -1.41
N CYS A 136 1.62 -21.45 -0.86
CA CYS A 136 1.16 -22.47 0.10
C CYS A 136 0.08 -23.39 -0.46
N ASN A 137 -0.33 -23.20 -1.72
CA ASN A 137 -1.47 -23.85 -2.37
C ASN A 137 -2.73 -23.81 -1.49
N GLY A 138 -3.04 -22.63 -0.94
CA GLY A 138 -4.20 -22.44 -0.09
C GLY A 138 -4.04 -22.89 1.36
N ARG A 139 -3.03 -23.70 1.73
CA ARG A 139 -2.93 -24.28 3.08
C ARG A 139 -2.72 -23.25 4.20
N GLY A 140 -2.26 -22.05 3.87
CA GLY A 140 -1.92 -21.01 4.85
C GLY A 140 -0.69 -21.32 5.71
N ARG A 141 0.05 -22.39 5.40
CA ARG A 141 1.28 -22.80 6.08
C ARG A 141 2.42 -22.91 5.07
N LYS A 142 3.63 -22.59 5.49
CA LYS A 142 4.81 -22.82 4.64
C LYS A 142 5.14 -24.33 4.64
N PRO A 143 5.40 -24.96 3.49
CA PRO A 143 5.74 -26.38 3.45
C PRO A 143 6.97 -26.68 4.33
N GLY A 144 6.87 -27.66 5.23
CA GLY A 144 7.97 -28.07 6.12
C GLY A 144 8.16 -27.22 7.38
N GLU A 145 7.61 -26.00 7.43
CA GLU A 145 7.72 -25.12 8.59
C GLU A 145 6.33 -25.01 9.25
N GLY A 146 6.21 -25.26 10.56
CA GLY A 146 4.95 -25.14 11.30
C GLY A 146 4.39 -23.70 11.39
N LEU A 147 5.00 -22.76 10.66
CA LEU A 147 4.69 -21.34 10.64
C LEU A 147 3.65 -21.02 9.55
N TYR A 148 2.95 -19.90 9.73
CA TYR A 148 2.01 -19.41 8.72
C TYR A 148 2.76 -18.93 7.47
N CYS A 149 2.16 -19.08 6.29
CA CYS A 149 2.74 -18.60 5.04
C CYS A 149 2.87 -17.07 5.08
N GLY A 150 4.06 -16.53 4.79
CA GLY A 150 4.35 -15.09 4.85
C GLY A 150 3.57 -14.28 3.82
N LYS A 151 3.41 -14.80 2.59
CA LYS A 151 2.73 -14.11 1.49
C LYS A 151 1.23 -13.92 1.72
N CYS A 152 0.50 -14.97 2.10
CA CYS A 152 -0.92 -14.85 2.45
C CYS A 152 -1.18 -14.57 3.94
N ARG A 153 -0.13 -14.48 4.78
CA ARG A 153 -0.24 -14.33 6.24
C ARG A 153 -1.16 -15.35 6.90
N GLY A 154 -1.17 -16.58 6.38
CA GLY A 154 -1.98 -17.69 6.88
C GLY A 154 -3.47 -17.73 6.51
N THR A 155 -3.97 -16.81 5.68
CA THR A 155 -5.36 -16.84 5.18
C THR A 155 -5.60 -17.93 4.13
N GLY A 156 -4.55 -18.33 3.40
CA GLY A 156 -4.63 -19.23 2.24
C GLY A 156 -4.97 -18.53 0.93
N VAL A 157 -5.34 -17.25 0.96
CA VAL A 157 -5.69 -16.46 -0.21
C VAL A 157 -4.94 -15.13 -0.22
N VAL A 158 -4.61 -14.64 -1.41
CA VAL A 158 -4.00 -13.32 -1.62
C VAL A 158 -5.01 -12.42 -2.32
N HIS A 159 -5.03 -11.14 -1.95
CA HIS A 159 -5.78 -10.14 -2.69
C HIS A 159 -5.06 -9.92 -4.02
N VAL A 160 -5.79 -10.01 -5.11
CA VAL A 160 -5.30 -9.60 -6.42
C VAL A 160 -5.83 -8.21 -6.64
N GLU A 161 -4.94 -7.26 -6.82
CA GLU A 161 -5.36 -5.96 -7.29
C GLU A 161 -5.93 -6.19 -8.68
N LYS A 162 -7.27 -6.11 -8.81
CA LYS A 162 -7.90 -6.14 -10.11
C LYS A 162 -7.34 -4.94 -10.85
N GLU A 163 -6.50 -5.20 -11.81
CA GLU A 163 -6.16 -4.27 -12.86
C GLU A 163 -7.50 -3.84 -13.47
N GLU A 164 -7.92 -2.62 -13.17
CA GLU A 164 -9.15 -2.05 -13.72
C GLU A 164 -8.89 -1.89 -15.21
N ILE A 165 -9.37 -2.84 -16.02
CA ILE A 165 -9.30 -2.69 -17.47
C ILE A 165 -10.39 -1.70 -17.86
N ASP A 166 -10.00 -0.62 -18.53
CA ASP A 166 -10.94 0.32 -19.11
C ASP A 166 -11.72 -0.41 -20.22
N GLU A 167 -13.03 -0.54 -20.06
CA GLU A 167 -13.89 -1.30 -20.99
C GLU A 167 -13.91 -0.68 -22.40
N GLU A 168 -13.65 0.63 -22.55
CA GLU A 168 -13.62 1.29 -23.85
C GLU A 168 -12.30 1.08 -24.59
N THR A 169 -11.18 0.99 -23.88
CA THR A 169 -9.84 0.93 -24.49
C THR A 169 -9.20 -0.44 -24.40
N GLY A 170 -9.68 -1.32 -23.52
CA GLY A 170 -9.06 -2.60 -23.22
C GLY A 170 -7.72 -2.47 -22.49
N GLU A 171 -7.33 -1.26 -22.07
CA GLU A 171 -6.09 -1.01 -21.35
C GLU A 171 -6.28 -1.28 -19.87
N VAL A 172 -5.32 -1.99 -19.29
CA VAL A 172 -5.13 -2.04 -17.85
C VAL A 172 -4.87 -0.60 -17.38
N ILE A 173 -5.86 -0.02 -16.69
CA ILE A 173 -5.65 1.15 -15.84
C ILE A 173 -4.80 0.65 -14.68
N THR A 174 -3.49 0.59 -14.92
CA THR A 174 -2.57 0.67 -13.79
C THR A 174 -2.93 1.99 -13.14
N LYS A 175 -3.53 1.94 -11.94
CA LYS A 175 -3.50 3.10 -11.05
C LYS A 175 -2.02 3.37 -10.91
N HIS A 176 -1.49 4.26 -11.75
CA HIS A 176 -0.15 4.76 -11.61
C HIS A 176 -0.16 5.29 -10.19
N PHE A 177 0.42 4.51 -9.27
CA PHE A 177 0.93 5.02 -8.02
C PHE A 177 1.81 6.15 -8.50
N ARG A 178 1.27 7.37 -8.47
CA ARG A 178 2.07 8.56 -8.68
C ARG A 178 3.25 8.33 -7.76
N SER A 179 4.46 8.28 -8.31
CA SER A 179 5.67 8.22 -7.50
C SER A 179 5.43 9.13 -6.32
N PRO A 180 5.59 8.65 -5.07
CA PRO A 180 5.08 9.33 -3.89
C PRO A 180 5.42 10.81 -4.01
N SER A 181 4.41 11.65 -4.16
CA SER A 181 4.61 13.07 -4.37
C SER A 181 5.41 13.62 -3.18
N GLY A 182 6.27 14.60 -3.44
CA GLY A 182 7.14 15.14 -2.39
C GLY A 182 8.54 14.56 -2.39
N THR A 183 9.04 14.14 -3.56
CA THR A 183 10.47 13.90 -3.69
C THR A 183 11.23 15.23 -3.49
N PRO A 184 12.51 15.20 -3.04
CA PRO A 184 13.33 16.41 -2.95
C PRO A 184 13.39 17.19 -4.28
N ARG A 185 13.33 16.47 -5.41
CA ARG A 185 13.24 17.04 -6.76
C ARG A 185 11.99 17.91 -6.91
N ASP A 186 10.81 17.36 -6.61
CA ASP A 186 9.53 18.07 -6.75
C ASP A 186 9.49 19.32 -5.87
N ILE A 187 10.06 19.22 -4.65
CA ILE A 187 10.13 20.33 -3.70
C ILE A 187 11.06 21.44 -4.22
N CYS A 188 12.28 21.14 -4.66
CA CYS A 188 13.17 22.19 -5.21
C CYS A 188 12.55 22.85 -6.45
N GLN A 189 11.92 22.07 -7.34
CA GLN A 189 11.23 22.63 -8.51
C GLN A 189 10.07 23.54 -8.12
N THR A 190 9.28 23.15 -7.11
CA THR A 190 8.16 23.96 -6.60
C THR A 190 8.66 25.27 -5.99
N ILE A 191 9.70 25.24 -5.14
CA ILE A 191 10.27 26.46 -4.55
C ILE A 191 10.84 27.37 -5.64
N TYR A 192 11.46 26.79 -6.67
CA TYR A 192 11.98 27.55 -7.80
C TYR A 192 10.85 28.27 -8.56
N GLN A 193 9.75 27.57 -8.83
CA GLN A 193 8.55 28.14 -9.47
C GLN A 193 7.87 29.22 -8.62
N LEU A 194 7.96 29.14 -7.29
CA LEU A 194 7.43 30.14 -6.35
C LEU A 194 8.34 31.37 -6.17
N GLY A 195 9.39 31.52 -6.98
CA GLY A 195 10.29 32.68 -6.93
C GLY A 195 11.52 32.47 -6.05
N GLY A 196 11.86 31.23 -5.72
CA GLY A 196 13.09 30.86 -5.02
C GLY A 196 12.97 30.80 -3.50
N GLU A 197 11.88 31.33 -2.92
CA GLU A 197 11.55 31.25 -1.50
C GLU A 197 10.10 30.79 -1.32
N ALA A 198 9.85 29.84 -0.42
CA ALA A 198 8.50 29.35 -0.17
C ALA A 198 8.27 28.94 1.29
N GLY A 199 7.02 29.08 1.71
CA GLY A 199 6.55 28.59 3.00
C GLY A 199 6.33 27.08 3.00
N ARG A 200 6.54 26.41 4.15
CA ARG A 200 6.22 24.97 4.31
C ARG A 200 4.81 24.59 3.84
N ALA A 201 3.80 25.38 4.21
CA ALA A 201 2.40 25.11 3.84
C ALA A 201 2.15 25.26 2.34
N GLU A 202 2.81 26.22 1.71
CA GLU A 202 2.69 26.50 0.28
C GLU A 202 3.32 25.38 -0.56
N VAL A 203 4.51 24.91 -0.17
CA VAL A 203 5.16 23.73 -0.75
C VAL A 203 4.29 22.50 -0.56
N ALA A 204 3.76 22.27 0.65
CA ALA A 204 2.92 21.12 0.94
C ALA A 204 1.65 21.09 0.08
N ASN A 205 0.99 22.23 -0.08
CA ASN A 205 -0.21 22.36 -0.91
C ASN A 205 0.09 22.15 -2.39
N SER A 206 1.18 22.74 -2.89
CA SER A 206 1.59 22.63 -4.30
C SER A 206 1.94 21.20 -4.69
N VAL A 207 2.69 20.49 -3.83
CA VAL A 207 3.11 19.10 -4.07
C VAL A 207 2.06 18.08 -3.61
N ARG A 208 0.95 18.53 -3.01
CA ARG A 208 -0.14 17.69 -2.46
C ARG A 208 0.34 16.66 -1.44
N ILE A 209 1.19 17.10 -0.52
CA ILE A 209 1.69 16.30 0.61
C ILE A 209 1.22 16.88 1.94
N SER A 210 1.28 16.10 3.01
CA SER A 210 0.99 16.63 4.34
C SER A 210 2.07 17.63 4.76
N SER A 211 1.67 18.69 5.48
CA SER A 211 2.60 19.70 5.99
C SER A 211 3.69 19.12 6.89
N ALA A 212 3.36 18.07 7.67
CA ALA A 212 4.32 17.34 8.50
C ALA A 212 5.37 16.60 7.67
N TYR A 213 4.97 15.98 6.56
CA TYR A 213 5.91 15.31 5.65
C TYR A 213 6.78 16.33 4.91
N ALA A 214 6.18 17.44 4.44
CA ALA A 214 6.93 18.54 3.83
C ALA A 214 8.02 19.08 4.78
N GLU A 215 7.71 19.25 6.07
CA GLU A 215 8.68 19.69 7.07
C GLU A 215 9.86 18.73 7.22
N PHE A 216 9.58 17.41 7.24
CA PHE A 216 10.61 16.39 7.32
C PHE A 216 11.57 16.46 6.14
N VAL A 217 11.03 16.54 4.91
CA VAL A 217 11.86 16.61 3.69
C VAL A 217 12.62 17.94 3.60
N LEU A 218 11.97 19.07 3.91
CA LEU A 218 12.63 20.38 3.93
C LEU A 218 13.80 20.42 4.93
N LYS A 219 13.64 19.83 6.12
CA LYS A 219 14.74 19.72 7.10
C LYS A 219 15.89 18.86 6.60
N ASP A 220 15.60 17.72 5.96
CA ASP A 220 16.62 16.87 5.34
C ASP A 220 17.40 17.64 4.26
N MET A 221 16.69 18.39 3.40
CA MET A 221 17.32 19.19 2.33
C MET A 221 18.17 20.36 2.86
N VAL A 222 17.74 21.01 3.96
CA VAL A 222 18.58 22.00 4.67
C VAL A 222 19.84 21.34 5.22
N GLY A 223 19.74 20.14 5.80
CA GLY A 223 20.89 19.37 6.30
C GLY A 223 21.91 19.01 5.20
N ARG A 224 21.44 18.86 3.95
CA ARG A 224 22.29 18.61 2.77
C ARG A 224 22.83 19.89 2.11
N GLY A 225 22.45 21.08 2.59
CA GLY A 225 22.87 22.37 1.99
C GLY A 225 22.15 22.75 0.69
N TRP A 226 21.02 22.10 0.37
CA TRP A 226 20.24 22.40 -0.84
C TRP A 226 19.29 23.58 -0.63
N LEU A 227 18.88 23.80 0.61
CA LEU A 227 17.99 24.89 1.02
C LEU A 227 18.62 25.67 2.17
N SER A 228 18.36 26.97 2.20
CA SER A 228 18.62 27.88 3.32
C SER A 228 17.33 28.18 4.07
N LYS A 229 17.38 28.28 5.40
CA LYS A 229 16.22 28.61 6.23
C LYS A 229 16.31 30.07 6.69
N TYR A 230 15.38 30.92 6.23
CA TYR A 230 15.37 32.36 6.50
C TYR A 230 14.43 32.78 7.63
N GLY A 231 13.51 31.90 8.02
CA GLY A 231 12.53 32.17 9.08
C GLY A 231 12.00 30.89 9.71
N ARG A 232 10.92 30.99 10.49
CA ARG A 232 10.34 29.81 11.17
C ARG A 232 9.85 28.76 10.15
N ASP A 233 9.21 29.22 9.08
CA ASP A 233 8.56 28.39 8.04
C ASP A 233 8.97 28.77 6.61
N ILE A 234 9.94 29.66 6.40
CA ILE A 234 10.39 30.11 5.07
C ILE A 234 11.73 29.45 4.72
N TYR A 235 11.75 28.82 3.54
CA TYR A 235 12.91 28.14 2.97
C TYR A 235 13.22 28.76 1.61
N GLY A 236 14.49 29.01 1.32
CA GLY A 236 14.93 29.46 0.01
C GLY A 236 15.99 28.54 -0.60
N LEU A 237 16.08 28.54 -1.93
CA LEU A 237 17.04 27.73 -2.65
C LEU A 237 18.46 28.24 -2.45
N THR A 238 19.42 27.32 -2.29
CA THR A 238 20.83 27.67 -2.46
C THR A 238 21.17 27.68 -3.95
N LYS A 239 22.24 28.39 -4.35
CA LYS A 239 22.75 28.38 -5.73
C LYS A 239 22.98 26.95 -6.27
N GLN A 240 23.35 26.02 -5.38
CA GLN A 240 23.52 24.62 -5.74
C GLN A 240 22.20 23.97 -6.14
N CYS A 241 21.10 24.16 -5.40
CA CYS A 241 19.82 23.61 -5.84
C CYS A 241 19.26 24.35 -7.07
N GLU A 242 19.46 25.67 -7.19
CA GLU A 242 19.07 26.40 -8.40
C GLU A 242 19.74 25.84 -9.66
N ASN A 243 21.06 25.60 -9.61
CA ASN A 243 21.78 25.01 -10.73
C ASN A 243 21.29 23.59 -11.01
N PHE A 244 21.05 22.78 -9.98
CA PHE A 244 20.50 21.44 -10.14
C PHE A 244 19.12 21.44 -10.81
N VAL A 245 18.23 22.37 -10.44
CA VAL A 245 16.90 22.51 -11.07
C VAL A 245 17.04 22.94 -12.53
N LYS A 246 17.95 23.87 -12.85
CA LYS A 246 18.22 24.30 -14.23
C LYS A 246 18.77 23.16 -15.09
N GLU A 247 19.80 22.45 -14.63
CA GLU A 247 20.36 21.27 -15.31
C GLU A 247 19.31 20.17 -15.54
N MET A 248 18.34 20.07 -14.63
CA MET A 248 17.23 19.14 -14.76
C MET A 248 16.20 19.61 -15.79
N GLU A 249 15.85 20.91 -15.81
CA GLU A 249 14.99 21.49 -16.85
C GLU A 249 15.62 21.31 -18.24
N GLU A 250 16.93 21.54 -18.37
CA GLU A 250 17.69 21.35 -19.61
C GLU A 250 17.67 19.89 -20.09
N ARG A 251 17.93 18.92 -19.20
CA ARG A 251 17.83 17.50 -19.54
C ARG A 251 16.42 17.05 -19.92
N ASP A 252 15.39 17.67 -19.34
CA ASP A 252 14.01 17.39 -19.73
C ASP A 252 13.71 17.98 -21.12
N LEU A 253 14.24 19.15 -21.45
CA LEU A 253 14.14 19.79 -22.77
C LEU A 253 14.84 18.96 -23.86
N GLU A 254 16.00 18.36 -23.56
CA GLU A 254 16.72 17.49 -24.50
C GLU A 254 15.94 16.23 -24.90
N LYS A 255 15.02 15.78 -24.06
CA LYS A 255 14.17 14.60 -24.32
C LYS A 255 12.95 14.92 -25.18
N VAL A 256 12.73 16.20 -25.51
CA VAL A 256 11.61 16.65 -26.33
C VAL A 256 11.92 16.34 -27.79
N THR A 257 11.11 15.46 -28.38
CA THR A 257 11.27 15.09 -29.79
C THR A 257 10.64 16.14 -30.72
N PRO A 258 11.00 16.18 -32.02
CA PRO A 258 10.31 17.04 -32.98
C PRO A 258 8.81 16.76 -33.09
N GLU A 259 8.37 15.51 -32.84
CA GLU A 259 6.94 15.15 -32.77
C GLU A 259 6.27 15.82 -31.56
N ASP A 260 6.94 15.82 -30.41
CA ASP A 260 6.47 16.45 -29.19
C ASP A 260 6.26 17.97 -29.39
N VAL A 261 7.21 18.65 -30.07
CA VAL A 261 7.10 20.08 -30.40
C VAL A 261 5.94 20.36 -31.37
N ARG A 262 5.66 19.47 -32.32
CA ARG A 262 4.49 19.61 -33.21
C ARG A 262 3.17 19.50 -32.43
N ILE A 263 3.09 18.58 -31.47
CA ILE A 263 1.93 18.46 -30.58
C ILE A 263 1.75 19.76 -29.79
N LEU A 264 2.83 20.27 -29.19
CA LEU A 264 2.79 21.51 -28.41
C LEU A 264 2.33 22.72 -29.25
N ASN A 265 2.91 22.94 -30.43
CA ASN A 265 2.47 24.01 -31.34
C ASN A 265 0.98 23.90 -31.67
N LEU A 266 0.51 22.68 -31.96
CA LEU A 266 -0.88 22.46 -32.29
C LEU A 266 -1.81 22.77 -31.12
N VAL A 267 -1.42 22.39 -29.89
CA VAL A 267 -2.19 22.74 -28.69
C VAL A 267 -2.24 24.27 -28.47
N GLN A 268 -1.15 24.98 -28.80
CA GLN A 268 -1.05 26.43 -28.66
C GLN A 268 -2.00 27.16 -29.61
N GLU A 269 -2.05 26.71 -30.87
CA GLU A 269 -2.91 27.30 -31.91
C GLU A 269 -4.41 27.25 -31.59
N GLY A 270 -4.86 26.27 -30.81
CA GLY A 270 -6.28 26.15 -30.44
C GLY A 270 -6.59 26.58 -29.02
N ALA A 271 -5.77 27.48 -28.46
CA ALA A 271 -6.01 28.10 -27.16
C ALA A 271 -6.27 27.10 -26.03
N GLY A 272 -5.67 25.91 -26.10
CA GLY A 272 -5.79 24.86 -25.08
C GLY A 272 -7.13 24.10 -25.03
N GLU A 273 -7.97 24.19 -26.05
CA GLU A 273 -9.27 23.50 -26.06
C GLU A 273 -9.25 22.10 -26.69
N TYR A 274 -8.12 21.67 -27.26
CA TYR A 274 -8.07 20.39 -27.95
C TYR A 274 -8.21 19.19 -27.01
N LYS A 275 -8.98 18.21 -27.47
CA LYS A 275 -8.92 16.83 -26.96
C LYS A 275 -7.85 16.05 -27.70
N ILE A 276 -7.35 14.98 -27.08
CA ILE A 276 -6.31 14.12 -27.66
C ILE A 276 -6.71 13.57 -29.04
N LYS A 277 -8.00 13.24 -29.22
CA LYS A 277 -8.54 12.77 -30.51
C LYS A 277 -8.43 13.82 -31.63
N ASP A 278 -8.61 15.10 -31.28
CA ASP A 278 -8.53 16.21 -32.25
C ASP A 278 -7.09 16.48 -32.67
N VAL A 279 -6.16 16.43 -31.70
CA VAL A 279 -4.71 16.53 -31.96
C VAL A 279 -4.25 15.40 -32.88
N ALA A 280 -4.61 14.15 -32.58
CA ALA A 280 -4.26 12.99 -33.41
C ALA A 280 -4.77 13.13 -34.85
N LYS A 281 -6.02 13.59 -35.00
CA LYS A 281 -6.65 13.83 -36.31
C LYS A 281 -5.93 14.92 -37.11
N LYS A 282 -5.59 16.04 -36.48
CA LYS A 282 -4.90 17.14 -37.17
C LYS A 282 -3.45 16.79 -37.55
N LEU A 283 -2.74 16.06 -36.70
CA LEU A 283 -1.39 15.56 -37.00
C LEU A 283 -1.38 14.40 -38.01
N LYS A 284 -2.56 13.94 -38.47
CA LYS A 284 -2.73 12.77 -39.35
C LYS A 284 -2.02 11.53 -38.78
N MET A 285 -1.98 11.39 -37.45
CA MET A 285 -1.44 10.20 -36.81
C MET A 285 -2.41 9.05 -37.04
N ARG A 286 -1.91 7.94 -37.58
CA ARG A 286 -2.72 6.73 -37.80
C ARG A 286 -3.24 6.12 -36.49
N ASP A 287 -2.51 6.34 -35.41
CA ASP A 287 -2.76 5.73 -34.12
C ASP A 287 -2.96 6.80 -33.04
N VAL A 288 -4.19 6.85 -32.50
CA VAL A 288 -4.56 7.74 -31.39
C VAL A 288 -3.78 7.38 -30.13
N PHE A 289 -3.41 6.11 -29.95
CA PHE A 289 -2.63 5.64 -28.81
C PHE A 289 -1.23 6.27 -28.79
N ARG A 290 -0.55 6.31 -29.94
CA ARG A 290 0.76 6.97 -30.05
C ARG A 290 0.68 8.46 -29.68
N CYS A 291 -0.39 9.16 -30.08
CA CYS A 291 -0.64 10.54 -29.68
C CYS A 291 -0.88 10.67 -28.17
N ASN A 292 -1.73 9.82 -27.60
CA ASN A 292 -2.03 9.80 -26.17
C ASN A 292 -0.76 9.57 -25.32
N LYS A 293 0.08 8.62 -25.75
CA LYS A 293 1.37 8.33 -25.10
C LYS A 293 2.31 9.54 -25.13
N ALA A 294 2.39 10.25 -26.25
CA ALA A 294 3.20 11.47 -26.37
C ALA A 294 2.64 12.62 -25.50
N CYS A 295 1.32 12.87 -25.54
CA CYS A 295 0.68 13.87 -24.68
C CYS A 295 0.88 13.55 -23.19
N THR A 296 0.75 12.28 -22.80
CA THR A 296 0.97 11.85 -21.41
C THR A 296 2.43 11.97 -21.00
N LYS A 297 3.38 11.67 -21.90
CA LYS A 297 4.82 11.91 -21.68
C LYS A 297 5.09 13.40 -21.45
N LEU A 298 4.54 14.27 -22.30
CA LEU A 298 4.65 15.72 -22.19
C LEU A 298 4.03 16.25 -20.90
N ALA A 299 2.88 15.72 -20.51
CA ALA A 299 2.21 16.10 -19.26
C ALA A 299 2.98 15.66 -18.01
N LYS A 300 3.54 14.44 -18.03
CA LYS A 300 4.41 13.95 -16.94
C LYS A 300 5.69 14.78 -16.78
N ALA A 301 6.18 15.38 -17.86
CA ALA A 301 7.35 16.26 -17.86
C ALA A 301 7.02 17.75 -17.69
N ASP A 302 5.76 18.07 -17.36
CA ASP A 302 5.26 19.41 -17.05
C ASP A 302 5.35 20.39 -18.24
N PHE A 303 5.27 19.90 -19.49
CA PHE A 303 5.19 20.75 -20.68
C PHE A 303 3.75 21.12 -21.04
N MET A 304 2.78 20.34 -20.57
CA MET A 304 1.35 20.60 -20.75
C MET A 304 0.55 20.02 -19.58
N ASP A 305 -0.59 20.63 -19.26
CA ASP A 305 -1.56 20.09 -18.31
C ASP A 305 -2.71 19.42 -19.05
N ILE A 306 -3.09 18.23 -18.60
CA ILE A 306 -4.28 17.51 -19.11
C ILE A 306 -5.35 17.55 -18.02
N SER A 307 -6.42 18.31 -18.27
CA SER A 307 -7.57 18.35 -17.38
C SER A 307 -8.32 17.02 -17.33
N LEU A 308 -9.13 16.81 -16.28
CA LEU A 308 -10.01 15.63 -16.16
C LEU A 308 -11.00 15.49 -17.32
N ARG A 309 -11.30 16.59 -18.04
CA ARG A 309 -12.15 16.58 -19.23
C ARG A 309 -11.38 16.33 -20.53
N GLY A 310 -10.09 16.01 -20.44
CA GLY A 310 -9.21 15.74 -21.58
C GLY A 310 -8.77 16.98 -22.36
N ARG A 311 -9.02 18.20 -21.85
CA ARG A 311 -8.49 19.44 -22.43
C ARG A 311 -7.03 19.61 -22.06
N MET A 312 -6.22 20.03 -23.02
CA MET A 312 -4.77 20.20 -22.89
C MET A 312 -4.42 21.68 -22.84
N MET A 313 -3.72 22.14 -21.81
CA MET A 313 -3.20 23.51 -21.71
C MET A 313 -1.68 23.48 -21.69
N ILE A 314 -1.03 24.46 -22.31
CA ILE A 314 0.44 24.52 -22.34
C ILE A 314 0.92 25.22 -21.09
N THR A 315 1.94 24.67 -20.44
CA THR A 315 2.59 25.30 -19.30
C THR A 315 3.66 26.28 -19.77
N PRO A 316 4.16 27.20 -18.92
CA PRO A 316 5.28 28.07 -19.28
C PRO A 316 6.54 27.30 -19.74
N LYS A 317 6.74 26.08 -19.24
CA LYS A 317 7.82 25.18 -19.71
C LYS A 317 7.58 24.69 -21.14
N GLY A 318 6.34 24.35 -21.48
CA GLY A 318 5.95 24.01 -22.86
C GLY A 318 6.14 25.16 -23.84
N GLU A 319 5.79 26.39 -23.45
CA GLU A 319 6.00 27.57 -24.31
C GLU A 319 7.49 27.82 -24.60
N ARG A 320 8.35 27.64 -23.59
CA ARG A 320 9.82 27.70 -23.77
C ARG A 320 10.29 26.64 -24.76
N ALA A 321 9.84 25.40 -24.62
CA ALA A 321 10.19 24.30 -25.52
C ALA A 321 9.75 24.57 -26.98
N ILE A 322 8.60 25.23 -27.19
CA ILE A 322 8.16 25.65 -28.53
C ILE A 322 9.10 26.72 -29.11
N LYS A 323 9.47 27.72 -28.31
CA LYS A 323 10.32 28.84 -28.74
C LYS A 323 11.76 28.41 -29.05
N GLU A 324 12.33 27.56 -28.20
CA GLU A 324 13.71 27.05 -28.37
C GLU A 324 13.80 25.98 -29.46
N GLY A 325 12.69 25.30 -29.74
CA GLY A 325 12.63 24.17 -30.66
C GLY A 325 13.33 22.93 -30.11
N PRO A 326 13.25 21.78 -30.82
CA PRO A 326 14.05 20.63 -30.44
C PRO A 326 15.52 21.01 -30.66
N LYS A 327 16.33 21.01 -29.59
CA LYS A 327 17.80 21.04 -29.76
C LYS A 327 18.13 19.87 -30.69
N ALA A 328 18.63 20.17 -31.89
CA ALA A 328 19.05 19.14 -32.81
C ALA A 328 19.97 18.22 -32.01
N ALA A 329 19.60 16.95 -31.86
CA ALA A 329 20.45 15.97 -31.21
C ALA A 329 21.78 16.10 -31.94
N GLN A 330 22.81 16.62 -31.25
CA GLN A 330 24.14 16.57 -31.80
C GLN A 330 24.34 15.09 -32.10
N PRO A 331 24.68 14.72 -33.35
CA PRO A 331 24.86 13.32 -33.70
C PRO A 331 25.79 12.76 -32.64
N GLU A 332 25.28 11.84 -31.80
CA GLU A 332 26.07 11.27 -30.71
C GLU A 332 27.34 10.79 -31.37
N GLU A 333 28.47 11.45 -31.09
CA GLU A 333 29.74 11.03 -31.64
C GLU A 333 29.83 9.55 -31.29
N PRO A 334 29.99 8.66 -32.28
CA PRO A 334 29.86 7.23 -32.06
C PRO A 334 30.76 6.90 -30.90
N VAL A 335 30.14 6.49 -29.77
CA VAL A 335 30.86 6.23 -28.52
C VAL A 335 32.01 5.35 -28.92
N GLY A 336 33.21 5.93 -28.97
CA GLY A 336 34.36 5.27 -29.51
C GLY A 336 34.48 4.00 -28.71
N VAL A 337 34.25 2.87 -29.37
CA VAL A 337 34.47 1.57 -28.77
C VAL A 337 35.96 1.56 -28.57
N SER A 338 36.41 2.02 -27.40
CA SER A 338 37.80 1.96 -27.01
C SER A 338 38.15 0.50 -27.16
N ALA A 339 39.11 0.22 -28.03
CA ALA A 339 39.62 -1.11 -28.23
C ALA A 339 39.88 -1.70 -26.84
N PHE A 340 39.07 -2.67 -26.46
CA PHE A 340 39.22 -3.37 -25.19
C PHE A 340 40.55 -4.07 -25.29
N ASP A 341 41.55 -3.54 -24.60
CA ASP A 341 42.91 -4.06 -24.61
C ASP A 341 42.92 -5.37 -23.81
N GLU A 342 42.72 -6.50 -24.52
CA GLU A 342 42.65 -7.88 -23.97
C GLU A 342 43.90 -8.31 -23.19
N LYS A 343 44.95 -7.48 -23.11
CA LYS A 343 46.25 -7.86 -22.51
C LYS A 343 46.36 -7.70 -21.00
N SER A 344 45.32 -7.25 -20.29
CA SER A 344 45.43 -6.95 -18.85
C SER A 344 44.90 -8.02 -17.88
N PHE A 345 44.40 -9.17 -18.37
CA PHE A 345 43.75 -10.18 -17.50
C PHE A 345 44.60 -11.39 -17.05
N PHE A 346 45.89 -11.46 -17.38
CA PHE A 346 46.79 -12.50 -16.85
C PHE A 346 47.92 -11.89 -16.00
N LYS A 347 47.64 -11.60 -14.74
CA LYS A 347 48.68 -11.46 -13.70
C LYS A 347 48.10 -11.57 -12.29
N TYR A 348 47.68 -12.77 -11.93
CA TYR A 348 47.66 -13.23 -10.54
C TYR A 348 48.11 -14.70 -10.55
N GLU A 349 49.42 -14.91 -10.36
CA GLU A 349 49.99 -16.19 -9.95
C GLU A 349 50.36 -16.12 -8.47
N LEU A 350 49.90 -17.16 -7.75
CA LEU A 350 50.45 -17.84 -6.56
C LEU A 350 50.73 -17.04 -5.28
#